data_AF-A0A1V2NZ26-F1
#
_entry.id   AF-A0A1V2NZ26-F1
#
_cell.length_a   1.000
_cell.length_b   1.000
_cell.length_c   1.000
_cell.angle_alpha   90.00
_cell.angle_beta   90.00
_cell.angle_gamma   90.00
#
_symmetry.space_group_name_H-M   'P 1'
#
loop_
_entity.id
_entity.type
_entity.pdbx_description
1 polymer ?
#
loop_
_entity_poly.entity_id
_entity_poly.type
_entity_poly.pdbx_seq_one_letter_code
_entity_poly.pdbx_strand_id
1 'polypeptide(L)'
;MTQARDLLREELLAVAAAAVPGHNGVVTHDVGPVNPRVLEDGSGPATVCLITVENGDPAVVDPQGQVAAAVAALTERGWQAKVQPVESGHHRASANRDGFGIVVHGWDGEWRLTLSGQTPEITG
;
A
#
# COMPACT_ATOMS: atom_id res chain seq x y z
N MET A 1 4.36 -17.86 2.80
CA MET A 1 3.50 -16.97 1.98
C MET A 1 2.44 -16.27 2.82
N THR A 2 1.59 -17.00 3.55
CA THR A 2 0.54 -16.41 4.41
C THR A 2 1.10 -15.37 5.39
N GLN A 3 2.20 -15.67 6.09
CA GLN A 3 2.85 -14.69 6.99
C GLN A 3 3.30 -13.39 6.31
N ALA A 4 3.84 -13.45 5.10
CA ALA A 4 4.29 -12.23 4.39
C ALA A 4 3.10 -11.38 3.92
N ARG A 5 2.05 -12.04 3.42
CA ARG A 5 0.78 -11.39 3.03
C ARG A 5 0.07 -10.77 4.25
N ASP A 6 0.03 -11.49 5.37
CA ASP A 6 -0.60 -11.01 6.60
C ASP A 6 0.17 -9.84 7.20
N LEU A 7 1.51 -9.92 7.24
CA LEU A 7 2.37 -8.80 7.62
C LEU A 7 2.11 -7.58 6.74
N LEU A 8 2.07 -7.76 5.42
CA LEU A 8 1.78 -6.66 4.49
C LEU A 8 0.39 -6.06 4.73
N ARG A 9 -0.62 -6.90 4.97
CA ARG A 9 -1.99 -6.43 5.28
C ARG A 9 -2.00 -5.60 6.55
N GLU A 10 -1.36 -6.07 7.61
CA GLU A 10 -1.29 -5.37 8.90
C GLU A 10 -0.55 -4.03 8.77
N GLU A 11 0.56 -3.99 8.03
CA GLU A 11 1.30 -2.76 7.75
C GLU A 11 0.44 -1.74 7.00
N LEU A 12 -0.25 -2.15 5.92
CA LEU A 12 -1.11 -1.26 5.14
C LEU A 12 -2.26 -0.70 5.98
N LEU A 13 -2.91 -1.53 6.80
CA LEU A 13 -4.00 -1.10 7.68
C LEU A 13 -3.51 -0.14 8.77
N ALA A 14 -2.34 -0.39 9.36
CA ALA A 14 -1.76 0.48 10.38
C ALA A 14 -1.38 1.85 9.80
N VAL A 15 -0.75 1.87 8.61
CA VAL A 15 -0.39 3.13 7.93
C VAL A 15 -1.64 3.89 7.51
N ALA A 16 -2.66 3.20 6.99
CA ALA A 16 -3.94 3.81 6.66
C ALA A 16 -4.57 4.49 7.87
N ALA A 17 -4.65 3.82 9.02
CA ALA A 17 -5.23 4.38 10.24
C ALA A 17 -4.43 5.58 10.80
N ALA A 18 -3.10 5.58 10.63
CA ALA A 18 -2.27 6.72 11.00
C ALA A 18 -2.44 7.92 10.05
N ALA A 19 -2.61 7.66 8.75
CA ALA A 19 -2.78 8.68 7.72
C ALA A 19 -4.14 9.41 7.80
N VAL A 20 -5.18 8.72 8.28
CA VAL A 20 -6.52 9.29 8.47
C VAL A 20 -7.03 8.92 9.87
N PRO A 21 -6.66 9.70 10.91
CA PRO A 21 -7.02 9.39 12.28
C PRO A 21 -8.53 9.29 12.49
N GLY A 22 -8.97 8.24 13.21
CA GLY A 22 -10.38 7.99 13.49
C GLY A 22 -11.12 7.20 12.40
N HIS A 23 -10.48 6.92 11.26
CA HIS A 23 -11.03 6.11 10.18
C HIS A 23 -10.17 4.88 9.91
N ASN A 24 -10.82 3.74 9.78
CA ASN A 24 -10.14 2.48 9.50
C ASN A 24 -10.03 2.28 7.99
N GLY A 25 -8.84 1.93 7.52
CA GLY A 25 -8.65 1.47 6.16
C GLY A 25 -9.43 0.18 5.88
N VAL A 26 -9.95 0.07 4.67
CA VAL A 26 -10.65 -1.12 4.18
C VAL A 26 -9.82 -1.77 3.10
N VAL A 27 -9.59 -3.08 3.23
CA VAL A 27 -8.95 -3.86 2.17
C VAL A 27 -9.94 -4.00 1.02
N THR A 28 -9.69 -3.35 -0.11
CA THR A 28 -10.55 -3.40 -1.31
C THR A 28 -10.07 -4.45 -2.31
N HIS A 29 -8.77 -4.72 -2.32
CA HIS A 29 -8.18 -5.79 -3.13
C HIS A 29 -7.20 -6.59 -2.29
N ASP A 30 -7.30 -7.91 -2.36
CA ASP A 30 -6.41 -8.81 -1.65
C ASP A 30 -6.20 -10.05 -2.51
N VAL A 31 -5.43 -9.87 -3.58
CA VAL A 31 -5.20 -10.91 -4.55
C VAL A 31 -4.10 -11.81 -3.99
N GLY A 32 -4.50 -13.05 -3.69
CA GLY A 32 -3.58 -14.14 -3.39
C GLY A 32 -2.58 -14.31 -4.53
N PRO A 33 -1.50 -15.08 -4.30
CA PRO A 33 -0.32 -14.95 -5.12
C PRO A 33 -0.58 -15.09 -6.61
N VAL A 34 -0.16 -14.07 -7.36
CA VAL A 34 -0.27 -14.02 -8.81
C VAL A 34 0.97 -14.69 -9.38
N ASN A 35 0.79 -15.83 -10.04
CA ASN A 35 1.82 -16.47 -10.86
C ASN A 35 1.37 -16.40 -12.32
N PRO A 36 2.00 -15.60 -13.20
CA PRO A 36 1.68 -15.58 -14.62
C PRO A 36 1.79 -16.95 -15.30
N ARG A 37 2.71 -17.82 -14.85
CA ARG A 37 2.91 -19.19 -15.36
C ARG A 37 1.88 -20.20 -14.86
N VAL A 38 1.16 -19.93 -13.76
CA VAL A 38 0.02 -20.78 -13.34
C VAL A 38 -1.09 -20.77 -14.40
N LEU A 39 -1.20 -19.69 -15.18
CA LEU A 39 -2.14 -19.61 -16.30
C LEU A 39 -1.69 -20.43 -17.53
N GLU A 40 -0.41 -20.84 -17.60
CA GLU A 40 0.13 -21.64 -18.70
C GLU A 40 0.11 -23.14 -18.41
N ASP A 41 0.58 -23.59 -17.24
CA ASP A 41 0.66 -25.04 -16.93
C ASP A 41 0.39 -25.41 -15.45
N GLY A 42 0.04 -24.45 -14.61
CA GLY A 42 -0.25 -24.67 -13.19
C GLY A 42 0.99 -25.03 -12.34
N SER A 43 2.20 -25.03 -12.90
CA SER A 43 3.44 -25.36 -12.21
C SER A 43 4.27 -24.09 -11.94
N GLY A 44 4.38 -23.72 -10.66
CA GLY A 44 5.33 -22.69 -10.26
C GLY A 44 5.03 -22.06 -8.89
N PRO A 45 6.07 -21.63 -8.16
CA PRO A 45 5.89 -21.00 -6.87
C PRO A 45 5.14 -19.67 -7.03
N ALA A 46 4.22 -19.45 -6.12
CA ALA A 46 3.39 -18.26 -6.05
C ALA A 46 4.27 -17.02 -5.83
N THR A 47 4.25 -16.06 -6.77
CA THR A 47 5.41 -15.18 -6.96
C THR A 47 5.30 -13.86 -6.18
N VAL A 48 4.13 -13.21 -6.15
CA VAL A 48 3.88 -11.97 -5.38
C VAL A 48 2.39 -11.89 -4.99
N CYS A 49 2.06 -11.40 -3.78
CA CYS A 49 0.70 -10.99 -3.40
C CYS A 49 0.55 -9.47 -3.53
N LEU A 50 -0.62 -9.01 -3.98
CA LEU A 50 -0.96 -7.59 -4.08
C LEU A 50 -2.14 -7.28 -3.15
N ILE A 51 -1.98 -6.28 -2.30
CA ILE A 51 -3.03 -5.82 -1.38
C ILE A 51 -3.25 -4.32 -1.59
N THR A 52 -4.51 -3.91 -1.72
CA THR A 52 -4.91 -2.51 -1.75
C THR A 52 -5.82 -2.22 -0.57
N VAL A 53 -5.48 -1.17 0.17
CA VAL A 53 -6.27 -0.59 1.25
C VAL A 53 -6.70 0.81 0.84
N GLU A 54 -7.97 1.12 1.00
CA GLU A 54 -8.49 2.47 0.85
C GLU A 54 -8.86 3.04 2.21
N ASN A 55 -8.56 4.31 2.44
CA ASN A 55 -8.98 5.04 3.63
C ASN A 55 -9.34 6.48 3.27
N GLY A 56 -10.05 7.20 4.13
CA GLY A 56 -10.38 8.59 3.87
C GLY A 56 -11.49 9.12 4.76
N ASP A 57 -11.50 10.44 4.94
CA ASP A 57 -12.55 11.16 5.67
C ASP A 57 -13.30 12.09 4.70
N PRO A 58 -14.57 11.83 4.38
CA PRO A 58 -15.36 12.69 3.50
C PRO A 58 -15.49 14.15 3.98
N ALA A 59 -15.26 14.42 5.27
CA ALA A 59 -15.26 15.78 5.83
C ALA A 59 -13.92 16.51 5.63
N VAL A 60 -12.84 15.81 5.27
CA VAL A 60 -11.49 16.36 5.11
C VAL A 60 -10.88 15.96 3.76
N VAL A 61 -10.74 16.93 2.88
CA VAL A 61 -10.08 16.76 1.57
C VAL A 61 -8.67 17.38 1.65
N ASP A 62 -7.72 16.60 2.17
CA ASP A 62 -6.30 16.97 2.27
C ASP A 62 -5.39 15.80 1.82
N PRO A 63 -5.35 15.48 0.52
CA PRO A 63 -4.55 14.38 0.00
C PRO A 63 -3.05 14.57 0.27
N GLN A 64 -2.56 15.83 0.28
CA GLN A 64 -1.17 16.12 0.55
C GLN A 64 -0.80 15.78 2.00
N GLY A 65 -1.58 16.27 2.97
CA GLY A 65 -1.36 15.99 4.39
C GLY A 65 -1.51 14.51 4.72
N GLN A 66 -2.48 13.83 4.12
CA GLN A 66 -2.69 12.39 4.30
C GLN A 66 -1.53 11.56 3.71
N VAL A 67 -1.02 11.90 2.52
CA VAL A 67 0.17 11.24 1.95
C VAL A 67 1.40 11.51 2.83
N ALA A 68 1.58 12.73 3.34
CA ALA A 68 2.69 13.06 4.23
C ALA A 68 2.61 12.28 5.56
N ALA A 69 1.42 12.15 6.14
CA ALA A 69 1.18 11.36 7.35
C ALA A 69 1.45 9.86 7.12
N ALA A 70 1.04 9.32 5.97
CA ALA A 70 1.36 7.95 5.59
C ALA A 70 2.88 7.73 5.49
N VAL A 71 3.61 8.68 4.89
CA VAL A 71 5.08 8.62 4.81
C VAL A 71 5.75 8.66 6.18
N ALA A 72 5.27 9.51 7.09
CA ALA A 72 5.76 9.56 8.46
C ALA A 72 5.55 8.22 9.16
N ALA A 73 4.33 7.67 9.09
CA ALA A 73 3.99 6.38 9.68
C ALA A 73 4.84 5.23 9.09
N LEU A 74 5.06 5.21 7.78
CA LEU A 74 5.94 4.24 7.12
C LEU A 74 7.38 4.35 7.65
N THR A 75 7.90 5.58 7.76
CA THR A 75 9.27 5.84 8.25
C THR A 75 9.46 5.39 9.70
N GLU A 76 8.50 5.71 10.58
CA GLU A 76 8.51 5.27 11.99
C GLU A 76 8.49 3.74 12.12
N ARG A 77 7.85 3.06 11.17
CA ARG A 77 7.79 1.59 11.09
C ARG A 77 8.99 0.97 10.37
N GLY A 78 10.02 1.75 10.07
CA GLY A 78 11.28 1.27 9.49
C GLY A 78 11.27 1.08 7.98
N TRP A 79 10.30 1.66 7.26
CA TRP A 79 10.30 1.68 5.81
C TRP A 79 11.12 2.82 5.25
N GLN A 80 11.80 2.60 4.13
CA GLN A 80 12.48 3.64 3.37
C GLN A 80 11.48 4.32 2.44
N ALA A 81 10.82 5.38 2.92
CA ALA A 81 9.79 6.10 2.20
C ALA A 81 10.34 7.31 1.41
N LYS A 82 9.75 7.59 0.24
CA LYS A 82 10.06 8.73 -0.62
C LYS A 82 8.77 9.31 -1.19
N VAL A 83 8.59 10.62 -1.02
CA VAL A 83 7.55 11.39 -1.72
C VAL A 83 7.99 11.64 -3.16
N GLN A 84 7.09 11.41 -4.10
CA GLN A 84 7.30 11.66 -5.52
C GLN A 84 6.84 13.08 -5.89
N PRO A 85 7.34 13.66 -7.00
CA PRO A 85 6.79 14.91 -7.52
C PRO A 85 5.28 14.81 -7.75
N VAL A 86 4.57 15.89 -7.42
CA VAL A 86 3.13 15.99 -7.68
C VAL A 86 2.90 16.24 -9.16
N GLU A 87 2.00 15.48 -9.77
CA GLU A 87 1.62 15.66 -11.18
C GLU A 87 0.10 15.73 -11.28
N SER A 88 -0.44 16.81 -11.86
CA SER A 88 -1.89 16.98 -12.09
C SER A 88 -2.76 16.73 -10.84
N GLY A 89 -2.32 17.21 -9.67
CA GLY A 89 -3.02 17.02 -8.39
C GLY A 89 -2.90 15.62 -7.79
N HIS A 90 -2.05 14.76 -8.34
CA HIS A 90 -1.77 13.42 -7.83
C HIS A 90 -0.57 13.45 -6.88
N HIS A 91 -0.83 13.28 -5.59
CA HIS A 91 0.16 13.13 -4.53
C HIS A 91 0.53 11.66 -4.39
N ARG A 92 1.83 11.37 -4.40
CA ARG A 92 2.34 9.99 -4.39
C ARG A 92 3.52 9.82 -3.47
N ALA A 93 3.58 8.68 -2.82
CA ALA A 93 4.78 8.22 -2.14
C ALA A 93 5.02 6.74 -2.42
N SER A 94 6.28 6.32 -2.34
CA SER A 94 6.70 4.93 -2.45
C SER A 94 7.56 4.58 -1.23
N ALA A 95 7.42 3.37 -0.71
CA ALA A 95 8.23 2.88 0.39
C ALA A 95 8.66 1.43 0.15
N ASN A 96 9.83 1.06 0.67
CA ASN A 96 10.34 -0.31 0.61
C ASN A 96 10.92 -0.75 1.95
N ARG A 97 10.86 -2.06 2.22
CA ARG A 97 11.46 -2.72 3.39
C ARG A 97 11.59 -4.21 3.08
N ASP A 98 12.77 -4.79 3.20
CA ASP A 98 12.99 -6.25 3.06
C ASP A 98 12.38 -6.90 1.81
N GLY A 99 12.42 -6.20 0.67
CA GLY A 99 11.83 -6.66 -0.60
C GLY A 99 10.34 -6.42 -0.76
N PHE A 100 9.64 -5.96 0.30
CA PHE A 100 8.28 -5.46 0.19
C PHE A 100 8.28 -4.07 -0.45
N GLY A 101 7.21 -3.78 -1.20
CA GLY A 101 6.96 -2.45 -1.76
C GLY A 101 5.59 -1.94 -1.36
N ILE A 102 5.50 -0.65 -1.06
CA ILE A 102 4.23 0.07 -0.82
C ILE A 102 4.23 1.33 -1.69
N VAL A 103 3.08 1.65 -2.27
CA VAL A 103 2.79 2.94 -2.89
C VAL A 103 1.54 3.53 -2.26
N VAL A 104 1.57 4.85 -2.05
CA VAL A 104 0.47 5.63 -1.48
C VAL A 104 0.06 6.66 -2.51
N HIS A 105 -1.25 6.81 -2.71
CA HIS A 105 -1.83 7.74 -3.67
C HIS A 105 -2.94 8.56 -3.02
N GLY A 106 -2.94 9.86 -3.26
CA GLY A 106 -4.05 10.76 -2.99
C GLY A 106 -4.22 11.75 -4.13
N TRP A 107 -5.46 12.16 -4.40
CA TRP A 107 -5.77 13.10 -5.50
C TRP A 107 -6.48 14.33 -4.97
N ASP A 108 -6.13 15.50 -5.50
CA ASP A 108 -6.84 16.74 -5.24
C ASP A 108 -8.33 16.61 -5.58
N GLY A 109 -9.19 17.10 -4.68
CA GLY A 109 -10.65 16.97 -4.80
C GLY A 109 -11.20 15.59 -4.39
N GLU A 110 -10.34 14.63 -4.06
CA GLU A 110 -10.75 13.35 -3.51
C GLU A 110 -10.44 13.26 -2.01
N TRP A 111 -11.38 12.69 -1.26
CA TRP A 111 -11.20 12.39 0.17
C TRP A 111 -10.52 11.04 0.39
N ARG A 112 -10.35 10.24 -0.68
CA ARG A 112 -9.80 8.89 -0.62
C ARG A 112 -8.29 8.90 -0.76
N LEU A 113 -7.65 8.13 0.11
CA LEU A 113 -6.26 7.73 0.08
C LEU A 113 -6.20 6.24 -0.26
N THR A 114 -5.38 5.88 -1.24
CA THR A 114 -5.18 4.49 -1.67
C THR A 114 -3.76 4.05 -1.36
N LEU A 115 -3.63 2.95 -0.62
CA LEU A 115 -2.36 2.31 -0.30
C LEU A 115 -2.32 0.95 -0.99
N SER A 116 -1.35 0.73 -1.87
CA SER A 116 -1.13 -0.57 -2.51
C SER A 116 0.21 -1.12 -2.08
N GLY A 117 0.25 -2.40 -1.70
CA GLY A 117 1.44 -3.08 -1.27
C GLY A 117 1.67 -4.39 -2.00
N GLN A 118 2.93 -4.77 -2.15
CA GLN A 118 3.36 -6.03 -2.74
C GLN A 118 4.36 -6.76 -1.86
N THR A 119 4.26 -8.08 -1.80
CA THR A 119 5.24 -8.93 -1.09
C THR A 119 6.52 -9.12 -1.92
N PRO A 120 7.65 -9.52 -1.29
CA PRO A 120 8.84 -9.90 -2.04
C PRO A 120 8.58 -11.05 -3.02
N GLU A 121 9.38 -11.12 -4.08
CA GLU A 121 9.42 -12.29 -4.96
C GLU A 121 9.96 -13.50 -4.21
N ILE A 122 9.37 -14.69 -4.43
CA ILE A 122 9.97 -15.94 -3.96
C ILE A 122 11.09 -16.33 -4.93
N THR A 123 12.33 -15.96 -4.60
CA THR A 123 13.50 -16.51 -5.27
C THR A 123 13.75 -17.92 -4.75
N GLY A 124 13.51 -18.92 -5.60
CA GLY A 124 13.86 -20.32 -5.33
C GLY A 124 15.35 -20.59 -5.48
#